data_AF-A0AAV9F3U1-F1
#
_entry.id   AF-A0AAV9F3U1-F1
#
_cell.length_a   1.000
_cell.length_b   1.000
_cell.length_c   1.000
_cell.angle_alpha   90.00
_cell.angle_beta   90.00
_cell.angle_gamma   90.00
#
_symmetry.space_group_name_H-M   'P 1'
#
loop_
_entity.id
_entity.type
_entity.pdbx_description
1 polymer ?
#
loop_
_entity_poly.entity_id
_entity_poly.type
_entity_poly.pdbx_seq_one_letter_code
_entity_poly.pdbx_strand_id
1 'polypeptide(L)'
;MTRAGGPASRAIPGRAGSRNSRSLSGRVGPRGLLQLQSLRFLSLSNNFTGALSPDLTRLDGLRVVDLSNNALSGTVPYEFFRKCGSSWSMSLANNAFNGELPQSLGSCASLAYLNF
;
A
#
# COMPACT_ATOMS: atom_id res chain seq x y z
N MET A 1 22.59 34.86 -45.11
CA MET A 1 22.00 33.51 -44.94
C MET A 1 21.03 33.60 -43.78
N THR A 2 19.75 33.77 -44.09
CA THR A 2 18.70 34.07 -43.10
C THR A 2 17.57 33.09 -43.34
N ARG A 3 17.20 32.30 -42.33
CA ARG A 3 15.85 32.20 -41.75
C ARG A 3 15.72 30.94 -40.87
N ALA A 4 15.05 31.15 -39.75
CA ALA A 4 14.74 30.19 -38.70
C ALA A 4 13.56 29.24 -39.02
N GLY A 5 13.46 28.18 -38.21
CA GLY A 5 12.25 27.37 -37.95
C GLY A 5 12.55 25.87 -38.07
N GLY A 6 12.27 24.98 -37.12
CA GLY A 6 11.71 25.02 -35.75
C GLY A 6 11.78 23.57 -35.22
N PRO A 7 11.67 23.30 -33.91
CA PRO A 7 11.76 21.94 -33.38
C PRO A 7 10.47 21.15 -33.66
N ALA A 8 10.58 20.02 -34.37
CA ALA A 8 9.48 19.11 -34.60
C ALA A 8 9.11 18.33 -33.32
N SER A 9 7.96 18.73 -32.75
CA SER A 9 6.98 17.97 -31.98
C SER A 9 7.44 16.86 -31.02
N ARG A 10 7.38 17.17 -29.71
CA ARG A 10 7.28 16.18 -28.62
C ARG A 10 6.02 15.34 -28.81
N ALA A 11 6.18 14.05 -29.06
CA ALA A 11 5.11 13.09 -28.81
C ALA A 11 4.98 12.86 -27.30
N ILE A 12 3.86 13.26 -26.71
CA ILE A 12 3.40 12.85 -25.37
C ILE A 12 2.13 11.99 -25.57
N PRO A 13 1.98 10.91 -24.79
CA PRO A 13 1.52 9.63 -25.28
C PRO A 13 0.00 9.53 -25.42
N GLY A 14 -0.41 8.54 -26.22
CA GLY A 14 -1.80 8.14 -26.39
C GLY A 14 -2.48 7.94 -25.05
N ARG A 15 -3.42 8.85 -24.75
CA ARG A 15 -4.39 8.69 -23.69
C ARG A 15 -5.47 7.74 -24.21
N ALA A 16 -5.15 6.44 -24.26
CA ALA A 16 -6.12 5.39 -24.54
C ALA A 16 -6.93 5.10 -23.27
N GLY A 17 -8.24 5.31 -23.35
CA GLY A 17 -9.15 5.20 -22.24
C GLY A 17 -9.37 3.77 -21.76
N SER A 18 -9.52 3.62 -20.46
CA SER A 18 -10.76 3.10 -19.86
C SER A 18 -10.78 3.57 -18.41
N ARG A 19 -11.41 4.73 -18.15
CA ARG A 19 -11.75 5.10 -16.77
C ARG A 19 -12.91 4.21 -16.37
N ASN A 20 -12.59 3.02 -15.89
CA ASN A 20 -13.52 2.23 -15.09
C ASN A 20 -13.83 3.11 -13.87
N SER A 21 -14.93 3.86 -13.94
CA SER A 21 -15.24 4.98 -13.04
C SER A 21 -15.75 4.51 -11.67
N ARG A 22 -15.12 3.48 -11.09
CA ARG A 22 -15.57 2.86 -9.83
C ARG A 22 -14.46 2.29 -8.94
N SER A 23 -13.18 2.60 -9.18
CA SER A 23 -12.10 2.18 -8.28
C SER A 23 -11.64 3.34 -7.39
N LEU A 24 -11.58 3.10 -6.08
CA LEU A 24 -10.81 3.97 -5.19
C LEU A 24 -9.33 3.89 -5.60
N SER A 25 -8.63 5.01 -5.55
CA SER A 25 -7.21 5.09 -5.92
C SER A 25 -6.50 6.17 -5.12
N GLY A 26 -5.17 6.22 -5.24
CA GLY A 26 -4.32 7.13 -4.46
C GLY A 26 -3.59 6.40 -3.33
N ARG A 27 -3.10 7.14 -2.34
CA ARG A 27 -2.38 6.55 -1.21
C ARG A 27 -3.33 6.22 -0.06
N VAL A 28 -3.05 5.14 0.65
CA VAL A 28 -3.70 4.86 1.94
C VAL A 28 -3.20 5.89 2.96
N GLY A 29 -3.92 7.01 3.07
CA GLY A 29 -3.56 8.14 3.92
C GLY A 29 -3.87 7.85 5.39
N PRO A 30 -2.91 8.04 6.31
CA PRO A 30 -3.10 7.63 7.70
C PRO A 30 -4.03 8.57 8.49
N ARG A 31 -4.08 9.87 8.17
CA ARG A 31 -4.74 10.88 9.02
C ARG A 31 -6.18 10.56 9.41
N GLY A 32 -7.01 10.12 8.45
CA GLY A 32 -8.39 9.74 8.71
C GLY A 32 -8.51 8.38 9.38
N LEU A 33 -7.73 7.39 8.91
CA LEU A 33 -7.72 6.04 9.46
C LEU A 33 -7.29 6.02 10.93
N LEU A 34 -6.35 6.88 11.31
CA LEU A 34 -5.85 7.02 12.68
C LEU A 34 -6.90 7.49 13.69
N GLN A 35 -8.03 8.06 13.24
CA GLN A 35 -9.14 8.42 14.13
C GLN A 35 -10.00 7.21 14.52
N LEU A 36 -9.87 6.09 13.80
CA LEU A 36 -10.68 4.89 13.98
C LEU A 36 -10.04 3.97 15.03
N GLN A 37 -9.94 4.42 16.27
CA GLN A 37 -9.26 3.70 17.36
C GLN A 37 -9.85 2.31 17.68
N SER A 38 -11.12 2.08 17.33
CA SER A 38 -11.78 0.78 17.47
C SER A 38 -11.69 -0.11 16.23
N LEU A 39 -10.98 0.31 15.17
CA LEU A 39 -10.85 -0.45 13.93
C LEU A 39 -10.08 -1.75 14.19
N ARG A 40 -10.71 -2.89 13.91
CA ARG A 40 -10.12 -4.23 14.07
C ARG A 40 -9.78 -4.89 12.75
N PHE A 41 -10.54 -4.58 11.70
CA PHE A 41 -10.44 -5.19 10.39
C PHE A 41 -10.36 -4.07 9.34
N LEU A 42 -9.30 -4.10 8.54
CA LEU A 42 -9.12 -3.22 7.40
C LEU A 42 -8.93 -4.09 6.16
N SER A 43 -9.89 -4.04 5.23
CA SER A 43 -9.77 -4.68 3.92
C SER A 43 -9.95 -3.63 2.83
N LEU A 44 -8.94 -3.49 1.98
CA LEU A 44 -8.92 -2.56 0.86
C LEU A 44 -8.35 -3.29 -0.35
N SER A 45 -9.17 -3.58 -1.35
CA SER A 45 -8.79 -4.23 -2.62
C SER A 45 -9.28 -3.36 -3.78
N ASN A 46 -8.42 -2.47 -4.27
CA ASN A 46 -8.73 -1.35 -5.17
C ASN A 46 -7.45 -0.97 -5.98
N ASN A 47 -7.33 0.28 -6.44
CA ASN A 47 -6.14 0.78 -7.14
C ASN A 47 -5.30 1.70 -6.25
N PHE A 48 -5.10 1.33 -4.97
CA PHE A 48 -4.22 2.11 -4.09
C PHE A 48 -2.75 1.95 -4.48
N THR A 49 -1.96 3.00 -4.33
CA THR A 49 -0.55 3.08 -4.74
C THR A 49 0.35 3.63 -3.64
N GLY A 50 1.66 3.49 -3.83
CA GLY A 50 2.68 4.00 -2.92
C GLY A 50 3.05 3.02 -1.80
N ALA A 51 3.89 3.48 -0.88
CA ALA A 51 4.39 2.67 0.22
C ALA A 51 3.38 2.53 1.36
N LEU A 52 3.46 1.38 2.04
CA LEU A 52 2.68 1.12 3.24
C LEU A 52 3.17 2.04 4.35
N SER A 53 2.26 2.82 4.95
CA SER A 53 2.62 3.75 6.02
C SER A 53 2.73 3.00 7.35
N PRO A 54 3.83 3.17 8.12
CA PRO A 54 3.96 2.59 9.45
C PRO A 54 2.94 3.16 10.43
N ASP A 55 2.30 4.30 10.14
CA ASP A 55 1.28 4.90 11.01
C ASP A 55 0.08 3.97 11.25
N LEU A 56 -0.25 3.05 10.33
CA LEU A 56 -1.33 2.07 10.55
C LEU A 56 -1.07 1.16 11.76
N THR A 57 0.20 1.05 12.19
CA THR A 57 0.56 0.33 13.40
C THR A 57 0.11 1.04 14.68
N ARG A 58 -0.23 2.34 14.63
CA ARG A 58 -0.79 3.09 15.77
C ARG A 58 -2.25 2.76 16.07
N LEU A 59 -2.91 1.99 15.21
CA LEU A 59 -4.25 1.47 15.46
C LEU A 59 -4.15 0.21 16.33
N ASP A 60 -4.02 0.37 17.64
CA ASP A 60 -3.75 -0.73 18.58
C ASP A 60 -4.81 -1.84 18.56
N GLY A 61 -6.04 -1.51 18.16
CA GLY A 61 -7.14 -2.46 17.97
C GLY A 61 -7.08 -3.27 16.67
N LEU A 62 -6.24 -2.89 15.70
CA LEU A 62 -6.18 -3.54 14.39
C LEU A 62 -5.62 -4.96 14.52
N ARG A 63 -6.31 -5.93 13.93
CA ARG A 63 -5.99 -7.38 14.01
C ARG A 63 -5.82 -7.99 12.63
N VAL A 64 -6.62 -7.53 11.66
CA VAL A 64 -6.58 -8.05 10.30
C VAL A 64 -6.39 -6.90 9.32
N VAL A 65 -5.38 -7.04 8.45
CA VAL A 65 -5.07 -6.11 7.37
C VAL A 65 -5.00 -6.88 6.07
N ASP A 66 -6.00 -6.68 5.23
CA ASP A 66 -6.01 -7.19 3.86
C ASP A 66 -5.87 -6.01 2.89
N LEU A 67 -4.69 -5.86 2.32
CA LEU A 67 -4.39 -4.87 1.30
C LEU A 67 -4.10 -5.54 -0.04
N SER A 68 -4.53 -6.79 -0.20
CA SER A 68 -4.29 -7.55 -1.42
C SER A 68 -4.96 -6.91 -2.64
N ASN A 69 -4.42 -7.18 -3.82
CA ASN A 69 -4.94 -6.68 -5.10
C ASN A 69 -4.97 -5.14 -5.14
N ASN A 70 -3.83 -4.51 -4.90
CA ASN A 70 -3.60 -3.09 -5.15
C ASN A 70 -2.32 -2.90 -5.97
N ALA A 71 -1.89 -1.66 -6.13
CA ALA A 71 -0.61 -1.29 -6.73
C ALA A 71 0.32 -0.65 -5.68
N LEU A 72 0.28 -1.13 -4.43
CA LEU A 72 1.19 -0.71 -3.36
C LEU A 72 2.61 -1.21 -3.67
N SER A 73 3.62 -0.45 -3.25
CA SER A 73 5.01 -0.70 -3.65
C SER A 73 6.02 -0.32 -2.57
N GLY A 74 7.25 -0.83 -2.67
CA GLY A 74 8.32 -0.56 -1.72
C GLY A 74 8.43 -1.64 -0.65
N THR A 75 9.07 -1.34 0.48
CA THR A 75 9.28 -2.31 1.56
C THR A 75 8.13 -2.32 2.56
N VAL A 76 7.95 -3.44 3.25
CA VAL A 76 7.00 -3.54 4.37
C VAL A 76 7.68 -3.02 5.65
N PRO A 77 7.10 -2.02 6.33
CA PRO A 77 7.68 -1.49 7.55
C PRO A 77 7.75 -2.54 8.67
N TYR A 78 8.90 -2.63 9.35
CA TYR A 78 9.14 -3.64 10.39
C TYR A 78 8.20 -3.48 11.59
N GLU A 79 7.62 -2.30 11.78
CA GLU A 79 6.66 -1.94 12.83
C GLU A 79 5.39 -2.79 12.77
N PHE A 80 4.97 -3.25 11.59
CA PHE A 80 3.80 -4.14 11.45
C PHE A 80 4.00 -5.49 12.14
N PHE A 81 5.26 -5.94 12.25
CA PHE A 81 5.63 -7.18 12.91
C PHE A 81 6.08 -6.97 14.36
N ARG A 82 5.84 -5.78 14.94
CA ARG A 82 5.99 -5.53 16.38
C ARG A 82 4.67 -5.71 17.15
N LYS A 83 3.55 -5.90 16.44
CA LYS A 83 2.22 -6.14 17.02
C LYS A 83 2.05 -7.59 17.47
N CYS A 84 2.81 -7.98 18.49
CA CYS A 84 2.95 -9.40 18.86
C CYS A 84 2.17 -9.83 20.12
N GLY A 85 1.33 -8.95 20.66
CA GLY A 85 0.51 -9.20 21.85
C GLY A 85 -0.94 -9.62 21.57
N SER A 86 -1.34 -9.76 20.31
CA SER A 86 -2.70 -10.14 19.92
C SER A 86 -2.72 -10.78 18.54
N SER A 87 -3.66 -11.68 18.28
CA SER A 87 -3.77 -12.36 16.98
C SER A 87 -3.74 -11.36 15.82
N TRP A 88 -2.80 -11.57 14.92
CA TRP A 88 -2.48 -10.65 13.84
C TRP A 88 -2.48 -11.40 12.50
N SER A 89 -3.11 -10.84 11.48
CA SER A 89 -3.19 -11.44 10.15
C SER A 89 -3.03 -10.37 9.08
N MET A 90 -2.18 -10.64 8.09
CA MET A 90 -1.87 -9.68 7.04
C MET A 90 -1.82 -10.36 5.66
N SER A 91 -2.51 -9.78 4.69
CA SER A 91 -2.42 -10.14 3.28
C SER A 91 -1.98 -8.94 2.46
N LEU A 92 -0.86 -9.08 1.76
CA LEU A 92 -0.26 -8.10 0.86
C LEU A 92 -0.17 -8.61 -0.58
N ALA A 93 -0.70 -9.82 -0.83
CA ALA A 93 -0.67 -10.49 -2.14
C ALA A 93 -1.16 -9.61 -3.29
N ASN A 94 -0.63 -9.85 -4.49
CA ASN A 94 -0.99 -9.11 -5.70
C ASN A 94 -0.75 -7.59 -5.53
N ASN A 95 0.43 -7.23 -5.05
CA ASN A 95 0.97 -5.86 -5.03
C ASN A 95 2.39 -5.84 -5.63
N ALA A 96 3.06 -4.68 -5.60
CA ALA A 96 4.43 -4.49 -6.06
C ALA A 96 5.41 -4.27 -4.90
N PHE A 97 5.18 -4.93 -3.75
CA PHE A 97 6.13 -4.90 -2.63
C PHE A 97 7.45 -5.56 -3.00
N ASN A 98 8.55 -5.07 -2.41
CA ASN A 98 9.90 -5.55 -2.68
C ASN A 98 10.77 -5.47 -1.41
N GLY A 99 12.02 -5.91 -1.54
CA GLY A 99 12.98 -5.98 -0.44
C GLY A 99 12.86 -7.26 0.38
N GLU A 100 13.60 -7.28 1.49
CA GLU A 100 13.66 -8.44 2.38
C GLU A 100 12.57 -8.38 3.46
N LEU A 101 12.16 -9.56 3.92
CA LEU A 101 11.28 -9.66 5.08
C LEU A 101 12.06 -9.19 6.33
N PRO A 102 11.49 -8.29 7.15
CA PRO A 102 12.19 -7.78 8.32
C PRO A 102 12.38 -8.87 9.36
N GLN A 103 13.53 -8.87 10.04
CA GLN A 103 13.88 -9.86 11.08
C GLN A 103 12.84 -9.91 12.23
N SER A 104 12.13 -8.81 12.48
CA SER A 104 11.04 -8.74 13.45
C SER A 104 9.90 -9.72 13.17
N LEU A 105 9.78 -10.22 11.94
CA LEU A 105 8.83 -11.26 11.55
C LEU A 105 8.95 -12.52 12.43
N GLY A 106 10.19 -12.98 12.67
CA GLY A 106 10.45 -14.17 13.48
C GLY A 106 10.16 -13.98 14.96
N SER A 107 10.11 -12.74 15.44
CA SER A 107 9.83 -12.41 16.85
C SER A 107 8.33 -12.32 17.14
N CYS A 108 7.46 -12.41 16.13
CA CYS A 108 6.03 -12.15 16.30
C CYS A 108 5.20 -13.41 16.49
N ALA A 109 5.13 -13.88 17.74
CA ALA A 109 4.41 -15.11 18.11
C ALA A 109 2.89 -15.06 17.84
N SER A 110 2.29 -13.87 17.72
CA SER A 110 0.85 -13.73 17.49
C SER A 110 0.45 -13.60 16.01
N LEU A 111 1.43 -13.63 15.09
CA LEU A 111 1.16 -13.65 13.65
C LEU A 111 0.55 -15.00 13.27
N ALA A 112 -0.74 -14.99 12.95
CA ALA A 112 -1.50 -16.19 12.58
C ALA A 112 -1.49 -16.45 11.07
N TYR A 113 -1.38 -15.39 10.26
CA TYR A 113 -1.41 -15.49 8.81
C TYR A 113 -0.62 -14.36 8.16
N LEU A 114 0.19 -14.71 7.16
CA LEU A 114 0.96 -13.78 6.34
C LEU A 114 0.97 -14.24 4.89
N ASN A 115 0.61 -13.34 3.98
CA ASN A 115 0.64 -13.59 2.54
C ASN A 115 1.21 -12.38 1.80
N PHE A 116 2.09 -12.62 0.84
CA PHE A 116 2.87 -11.60 0.12
C PHE A 116 2.64 -11.67 -1.39
#